data_AF-A0AAN5BXA1-F1
#
_entry.id   AF-A0AAN5BXA1-F1
#
_cell.length_a   1.000
_cell.length_b   1.000
_cell.length_c   1.000
_cell.angle_alpha   90.00
_cell.angle_beta   90.00
_cell.angle_gamma   90.00
#
_symmetry.space_group_name_H-M   'P 1'
#
loop_
_entity.id
_entity.type
_entity.pdbx_description
1 polymer ?
#
loop_
_entity_poly.entity_id
_entity_poly.type
_entity_poly.pdbx_seq_one_letter_code
_entity_poly.pdbx_strand_id
1 'polypeptide(L)'
;MDGDDLIASVYRKIEREKALITAASNMRQSTNNPLVQQRVDANIRDGRKNIAYLEEKMRELQLRRDGGSPTDKRLPPEPGAGPAPPPKDYGTGYDEYDASGAYPQGGSGSMPTGAPFADPRPFAPVPKARPNFTKLGMLYLSLGTDRGLIQLMLSQLEFKLSVEKQYKAGIEKMVRLYQDEGDRKSRADAEGRRIESNQKIQLLKQALKRYEDLHVDIESTDDPDGMFSTDR
;
A
#
# COMPACT_ATOMS: atom_id res chain seq x y z
N MET A 1 18.30 6.46 24.45
CA MET A 1 17.18 7.12 25.18
C MET A 1 15.89 7.05 24.38
N ASP A 2 15.81 6.15 23.41
CA ASP A 2 14.90 6.24 22.26
C ASP A 2 13.50 5.67 22.57
N GLY A 3 13.39 4.84 23.61
CA GLY A 3 12.12 4.26 24.05
C GLY A 3 11.17 5.27 24.68
N ASP A 4 11.68 6.22 25.46
CA ASP A 4 10.86 7.23 26.13
C ASP A 4 10.32 8.26 25.12
N ASP A 5 11.12 8.64 24.12
CA ASP A 5 10.69 9.50 23.01
C ASP A 5 9.60 8.83 22.15
N LEU A 6 9.73 7.52 21.91
CA LEU A 6 8.72 6.76 21.17
C LEU A 6 7.40 6.68 21.94
N ILE A 7 7.45 6.40 23.25
CA ILE A 7 6.25 6.38 24.12
C ILE A 7 5.59 7.76 24.16
N ALA A 8 6.36 8.83 24.31
CA ALA A 8 5.85 10.20 24.29
C ALA A 8 5.24 10.58 22.92
N SER A 9 5.78 10.05 21.82
CA SER A 9 5.22 10.24 20.48
C SER A 9 3.85 9.56 20.32
N VAL A 10 3.70 8.34 20.85
CA VAL A 10 2.43 7.58 20.82
C VAL A 10 1.39 8.26 21.70
N TYR A 11 1.78 8.76 22.87
CA TYR A 11 0.89 9.52 23.76
C TYR A 11 0.32 10.77 23.06
N ARG A 12 1.18 11.57 22.42
CA ARG A 12 0.75 12.74 21.64
C ARG A 12 -0.19 12.38 20.48
N LYS A 13 0.01 11.21 19.85
CA LYS A 13 -0.90 10.71 18.81
C LYS A 13 -2.28 10.36 19.40
N ILE A 14 -2.33 9.71 20.56
CA ILE A 14 -3.61 9.39 21.24
C ILE A 14 -4.36 10.67 21.62
N GLU A 15 -3.69 11.67 22.17
CA GLU A 15 -4.32 12.96 22.50
C GLU A 15 -4.89 13.65 21.27
N ARG A 16 -4.15 13.63 20.15
CA ARG A 16 -4.64 14.18 18.88
C ARG A 16 -5.90 13.45 18.40
N GLU A 17 -5.91 12.12 18.44
CA GLU A 17 -7.10 11.34 18.06
C GLU A 17 -8.30 11.62 18.98
N LYS A 18 -8.07 11.78 20.29
CA LYS A 18 -9.12 12.18 21.26
C LYS A 18 -9.69 13.57 20.94
N ALA A 19 -8.84 14.53 20.60
CA ALA A 19 -9.26 15.86 20.19
C ALA A 19 -10.08 15.82 18.88
N LEU A 20 -9.65 15.01 17.91
CA LEU A 20 -10.36 14.83 16.64
C LEU A 20 -11.75 14.19 16.83
N ILE A 21 -11.87 13.17 17.69
CA ILE A 21 -13.18 12.56 18.01
C ILE A 21 -14.09 13.58 18.70
N THR A 22 -13.56 14.41 19.60
CA THR A 22 -14.32 15.45 20.29
C THR A 22 -14.84 16.49 19.30
N ALA A 23 -13.97 16.98 18.41
CA ALA A 23 -14.34 17.92 17.35
C ALA A 23 -15.39 17.32 16.40
N ALA A 24 -15.20 16.06 15.98
CA ALA A 24 -16.16 15.34 15.16
C ALA A 24 -17.51 15.17 15.89
N SER A 25 -17.51 14.86 17.19
CA SER A 25 -18.73 14.73 17.98
C SER A 25 -19.49 16.06 18.10
N ASN A 26 -18.78 17.17 18.28
CA ASN A 26 -19.38 18.51 18.27
C ASN A 26 -19.96 18.85 16.89
N MET A 27 -19.26 18.52 15.80
CA MET A 27 -19.77 18.68 14.43
C MET A 27 -21.02 17.86 14.17
N ARG A 28 -21.10 16.64 14.73
CA ARG A 28 -22.29 15.79 14.63
C ARG A 28 -23.52 16.47 15.24
N GLN A 29 -23.32 17.14 16.37
CA GLN A 29 -24.39 17.85 17.10
C GLN A 29 -24.76 19.18 16.45
N SER A 30 -23.83 19.83 15.75
CA SER A 30 -24.06 21.14 15.13
C SER A 30 -24.64 21.07 13.71
N THR A 31 -24.78 19.87 13.14
CA THR A 31 -25.20 19.68 11.73
C THR A 31 -26.34 18.67 11.58
N ASN A 32 -27.35 19.07 10.80
CA ASN A 32 -28.50 18.23 10.42
C ASN A 32 -28.38 17.63 9.00
N ASN A 33 -27.24 17.81 8.34
CA ASN A 33 -27.00 17.27 7.00
C ASN A 33 -26.61 15.78 7.08
N PRO A 34 -27.37 14.86 6.45
CA PRO A 34 -27.14 13.42 6.57
C PRO A 34 -25.79 12.96 5.99
N LEU A 35 -25.30 13.61 4.93
CA LEU A 35 -23.99 13.29 4.34
C LEU A 35 -22.84 13.66 5.28
N VAL A 36 -22.97 14.81 5.96
CA VAL A 36 -21.97 15.26 6.94
C VAL A 36 -22.02 14.37 8.18
N GLN A 37 -23.21 13.99 8.65
CA GLN A 37 -23.37 13.05 9.76
C GLN A 37 -22.73 11.70 9.45
N GLN A 38 -22.97 11.12 8.27
CA GLN A 38 -22.37 9.84 7.88
C GLN A 38 -20.84 9.91 7.87
N ARG A 39 -20.27 11.00 7.36
CA ARG A 39 -18.82 11.21 7.32
C ARG A 39 -18.23 11.39 8.73
N VAL A 40 -18.89 12.17 9.56
CA VAL A 40 -18.51 12.39 10.95
C VAL A 40 -18.60 11.08 11.76
N ASP A 41 -19.65 10.28 11.55
CA ASP A 41 -19.82 8.97 12.19
C ASP A 41 -18.78 7.94 11.75
N ALA A 42 -18.30 8.03 10.51
CA ALA A 42 -17.15 7.25 10.05
C ALA A 42 -15.87 7.69 10.76
N ASN A 43 -15.59 9.01 10.81
CA ASN A 43 -14.43 9.56 11.51
C ASN A 43 -14.40 9.20 13.00
N ILE A 44 -15.55 9.22 13.68
CA ILE A 44 -15.66 8.82 15.09
C ILE A 44 -15.33 7.33 15.26
N ARG A 45 -15.85 6.47 14.38
CA ARG A 45 -15.59 5.02 14.43
C ARG A 45 -14.12 4.70 14.17
N ASP A 46 -13.52 5.33 13.17
CA ASP A 46 -12.13 5.10 12.82
C ASP A 46 -11.17 5.68 13.86
N GLY A 47 -11.46 6.88 14.39
CA GLY A 47 -10.71 7.46 15.51
C GLY A 47 -10.72 6.56 16.74
N ARG A 48 -11.85 5.92 17.07
CA ARG A 48 -11.93 4.95 18.18
C ARG A 48 -11.04 3.73 17.96
N LYS A 49 -11.00 3.18 16.74
CA LYS A 49 -10.10 2.07 16.38
C LYS A 49 -8.63 2.49 16.47
N ASN A 50 -8.30 3.68 15.98
CA ASN A 50 -6.95 4.23 16.06
C ASN A 50 -6.48 4.40 17.51
N ILE A 51 -7.35 4.93 18.38
CA ILE A 51 -7.05 5.03 19.82
C ILE A 51 -6.79 3.65 20.40
N ALA A 52 -7.67 2.67 20.17
CA ALA A 52 -7.49 1.32 20.71
C ALA A 52 -6.16 0.69 20.26
N TYR A 53 -5.81 0.83 18.98
CA TYR A 53 -4.53 0.35 18.45
C TYR A 53 -3.32 1.08 19.06
N LEU A 54 -3.38 2.40 19.20
CA LEU A 54 -2.30 3.18 19.81
C LEU A 54 -2.15 2.90 21.31
N GLU A 55 -3.25 2.66 22.03
CA GLU A 55 -3.26 2.25 23.43
C GLU A 55 -2.65 0.86 23.62
N GLU A 56 -2.97 -0.10 22.74
CA GLU A 56 -2.35 -1.42 22.73
C GLU A 56 -0.85 -1.33 22.43
N LYS A 57 -0.46 -0.56 21.41
CA LYS A 57 0.95 -0.33 21.04
C LYS A 57 1.72 0.39 22.16
N MET A 58 1.09 1.31 22.89
CA MET A 58 1.69 1.95 24.05
C MET A 58 1.97 0.93 25.16
N ARG A 59 1.00 0.04 25.44
CA ARG A 59 1.16 -1.02 26.45
C ARG A 59 2.28 -1.98 26.06
N GLU A 60 2.38 -2.35 24.80
CA GLU A 60 3.48 -3.18 24.27
C GLU A 60 4.84 -2.49 24.45
N LEU A 61 4.94 -1.21 24.12
CA LEU A 61 6.19 -0.44 24.30
C LEU A 61 6.56 -0.27 25.77
N GLN A 62 5.59 -0.10 26.67
CA GLN A 62 5.82 -0.07 28.12
C GLN A 62 6.27 -1.44 28.65
N LEU A 63 5.64 -2.54 28.22
CA LEU A 63 6.06 -3.91 28.57
C LEU A 63 7.48 -4.22 28.09
N ARG A 64 7.87 -3.74 26.91
CA ARG A 64 9.23 -3.90 26.37
C ARG A 64 10.25 -3.01 27.07
N ARG A 65 9.82 -1.90 27.67
CA ARG A 65 10.62 -1.03 28.54
C ARG A 65 10.85 -1.67 29.91
N ASP A 66 9.80 -2.22 30.52
CA ASP A 66 9.86 -2.83 31.86
C ASP A 66 10.41 -4.27 31.81
N GLY A 67 10.27 -4.97 30.68
CA GLY A 67 10.82 -6.29 30.37
C GLY A 67 12.22 -6.22 29.77
N GLY A 68 13.15 -5.60 30.49
CA GLY A 68 14.53 -5.35 30.07
C GLY A 68 15.22 -6.50 29.33
N SER A 69 16.00 -6.11 28.31
CA SER A 69 16.92 -6.88 27.46
C SER A 69 17.08 -8.40 27.71
N PRO A 70 16.85 -9.27 26.71
CA PRO A 70 17.24 -10.68 26.78
C PRO A 70 18.77 -10.91 26.84
N THR A 71 19.61 -9.86 26.74
CA THR A 71 21.05 -10.03 26.49
C THR A 71 21.93 -10.25 27.71
N ASP A 72 21.41 -10.25 28.95
CA ASP A 72 22.26 -10.33 30.16
C ASP A 72 22.24 -11.67 30.93
N LYS A 73 21.66 -12.74 30.35
CA LYS A 73 21.66 -14.07 31.00
C LYS A 73 22.10 -15.22 30.10
N ARG A 74 22.95 -14.95 29.11
CA ARG A 74 23.64 -16.02 28.38
C ARG A 74 25.14 -15.89 28.56
N LEU A 75 25.58 -16.17 29.79
CA LEU A 75 26.93 -16.67 30.05
C LEU A 75 27.22 -17.81 29.07
N PRO A 76 28.35 -17.80 28.34
CA PRO A 76 28.73 -18.90 27.48
C PRO A 76 29.15 -20.10 28.34
N PRO A 77 28.53 -21.29 28.22
CA PRO A 77 29.19 -22.50 28.67
C PRO A 77 30.28 -22.87 27.64
N GLU A 78 31.34 -23.45 28.17
CA GLU A 78 32.52 -24.00 27.49
C GLU A 78 32.27 -24.76 26.17
N PRO A 79 33.30 -24.87 25.31
CA PRO A 79 33.18 -25.39 23.96
C PRO A 79 33.07 -26.91 23.96
N GLY A 80 31.92 -27.46 23.54
CA GLY A 80 31.84 -28.89 23.27
C GLY A 80 30.45 -29.51 23.30
N ALA A 81 29.55 -29.11 22.39
CA ALA A 81 28.47 -29.96 21.84
C ALA A 81 27.61 -29.12 20.90
N GLY A 82 27.72 -29.34 19.59
CA GLY A 82 26.81 -28.74 18.61
C GLY A 82 25.40 -29.34 18.72
N PRO A 83 24.33 -28.56 18.48
CA PRO A 83 22.97 -29.10 18.44
C PRO A 83 22.76 -29.97 17.19
N ALA A 84 22.12 -31.11 17.38
CA ALA A 84 21.79 -32.08 16.33
C ALA A 84 20.78 -31.52 15.31
N PRO A 85 20.86 -31.91 14.03
CA PRO A 85 19.90 -31.49 13.01
C PRO A 85 18.53 -32.19 13.18
N PRO A 86 17.42 -31.52 12.81
CA PRO A 86 16.08 -32.08 12.93
C PRO A 86 15.82 -33.24 11.93
N PRO A 87 14.97 -34.23 12.27
CA PRO A 87 14.67 -35.37 11.41
C PRO A 87 13.85 -34.98 10.17
N LYS A 88 14.12 -35.63 9.04
CA LYS A 88 13.29 -35.61 7.82
C LYS A 88 12.22 -36.69 7.92
N ASP A 89 10.94 -36.32 7.86
CA ASP A 89 9.84 -37.27 7.66
C ASP A 89 9.34 -37.22 6.21
N TYR A 90 9.42 -38.38 5.56
CA TYR A 90 8.80 -38.67 4.27
C TYR A 90 7.38 -39.19 4.51
N GLY A 91 6.40 -38.55 3.85
CA GLY A 91 5.42 -39.24 3.04
C GLY A 91 4.14 -39.81 3.68
N THR A 92 3.04 -39.43 3.02
CA THR A 92 1.84 -40.23 2.72
C THR A 92 0.68 -40.14 3.73
N GLY A 93 -0.32 -39.33 3.38
CA GLY A 93 -1.69 -39.39 3.91
C GLY A 93 -2.65 -38.99 2.80
N TYR A 94 -3.32 -39.99 2.23
CA TYR A 94 -4.46 -39.85 1.34
C TYR A 94 -5.64 -39.27 2.13
N ASP A 95 -6.31 -38.24 1.59
CA ASP A 95 -7.71 -38.02 1.91
C ASP A 95 -8.46 -37.45 0.71
N GLU A 96 -9.64 -38.03 0.55
CA GLU A 96 -10.59 -37.98 -0.55
C GLU A 96 -11.74 -37.05 -0.15
N TYR A 97 -12.09 -36.08 -0.99
CA TYR A 97 -13.45 -35.53 -1.01
C TYR A 97 -13.77 -34.88 -2.37
N ASP A 98 -14.87 -35.38 -2.93
CA ASP A 98 -15.67 -34.87 -4.03
C ASP A 98 -16.32 -33.52 -3.66
N ALA A 99 -16.34 -32.56 -4.59
CA ALA A 99 -17.42 -31.57 -4.68
C ALA A 99 -17.44 -30.88 -6.07
N SER A 100 -18.36 -31.35 -6.90
CA SER A 100 -18.97 -30.67 -8.04
C SER A 100 -19.24 -29.16 -7.85
N GLY A 101 -19.04 -28.36 -8.90
CA GLY A 101 -19.48 -26.95 -8.98
C GLY A 101 -19.11 -26.26 -10.29
N ALA A 102 -20.10 -26.05 -11.17
CA ALA A 102 -19.97 -25.49 -12.51
C ALA A 102 -20.40 -24.00 -12.60
N TYR A 103 -19.79 -23.29 -13.57
CA TYR A 103 -20.13 -21.99 -14.23
C TYR A 103 -19.63 -20.66 -13.61
N PRO A 104 -19.44 -19.58 -14.43
CA PRO A 104 -18.56 -19.51 -15.60
C PRO A 104 -17.65 -18.25 -15.60
N GLN A 105 -16.44 -18.37 -16.15
CA GLN A 105 -15.49 -17.27 -16.30
C GLN A 105 -15.59 -16.64 -17.70
N GLY A 106 -15.97 -15.36 -17.75
CA GLY A 106 -16.08 -14.58 -18.97
C GLY A 106 -14.74 -14.04 -19.46
N GLY A 107 -14.50 -14.20 -20.77
CA GLY A 107 -13.80 -13.23 -21.61
C GLY A 107 -12.28 -13.16 -21.50
N SER A 108 -11.56 -14.10 -22.13
CA SER A 108 -10.20 -13.84 -22.61
C SER A 108 -10.11 -14.19 -24.09
N GLY A 109 -9.55 -13.26 -24.86
CA GLY A 109 -9.55 -13.27 -26.33
C GLY A 109 -8.91 -14.52 -26.91
N SER A 110 -9.66 -15.19 -27.77
CA SER A 110 -9.24 -16.24 -28.66
C SER A 110 -8.19 -15.71 -29.65
N MET A 111 -6.94 -16.18 -29.52
CA MET A 111 -5.97 -16.13 -30.62
C MET A 111 -6.08 -17.43 -31.43
N PRO A 112 -5.98 -17.39 -32.77
CA PRO A 112 -6.14 -18.56 -33.61
C PRO A 112 -4.99 -19.55 -33.37
N THR A 113 -5.34 -20.78 -33.03
CA THR A 113 -4.42 -21.90 -32.92
C THR A 113 -3.98 -22.34 -34.32
N GLY A 114 -2.72 -22.10 -34.68
CA GLY A 114 -2.06 -22.75 -35.81
C GLY A 114 -0.97 -21.92 -36.46
N ALA A 115 0.30 -22.28 -36.22
CA ALA A 115 1.39 -21.88 -37.12
C ALA A 115 1.27 -22.66 -38.45
N PRO A 116 1.53 -22.05 -39.61
CA PRO A 116 1.24 -22.66 -40.93
C PRO A 116 2.20 -23.78 -41.36
N PHE A 117 3.14 -24.20 -40.51
CA PHE A 117 4.02 -25.33 -40.78
C PHE A 117 4.19 -26.18 -39.51
N ALA A 118 3.75 -27.45 -39.59
CA ALA A 118 4.08 -28.47 -38.60
C ALA A 118 5.50 -29.00 -38.88
N ASP A 119 6.41 -28.90 -37.91
CA ASP A 119 7.76 -29.49 -37.96
C ASP A 119 7.64 -31.03 -37.92
N PRO A 120 8.14 -31.79 -38.93
CA PRO A 120 7.86 -33.22 -39.10
C PRO A 120 8.69 -34.14 -38.19
N ARG A 121 9.29 -33.62 -37.11
CA ARG A 121 10.17 -34.41 -36.23
C ARG A 121 9.37 -35.08 -35.08
N PRO A 122 9.46 -36.42 -34.91
CA PRO A 122 8.69 -37.17 -33.89
C PRO A 122 9.00 -36.84 -32.42
N PHE A 123 10.00 -35.98 -32.14
CA PHE A 123 10.41 -35.59 -30.78
C PHE A 123 10.84 -34.11 -30.71
N ALA A 124 10.17 -33.21 -31.43
CA ALA A 124 10.41 -31.79 -31.24
C ALA A 124 9.96 -31.38 -29.82
N PRO A 125 10.84 -30.82 -28.96
CA PRO A 125 10.44 -30.35 -27.64
C PRO A 125 9.40 -29.24 -27.82
N VAL A 126 8.21 -29.45 -27.27
CA VAL A 126 7.14 -28.44 -27.23
C VAL A 126 7.76 -27.14 -26.67
N PRO A 127 7.68 -26.00 -27.38
CA PRO A 127 8.21 -24.75 -26.87
C PRO A 127 7.53 -24.46 -25.54
N LYS A 128 8.30 -24.50 -24.45
CA LYS A 128 7.83 -24.09 -23.12
C LYS A 128 7.24 -22.69 -23.27
N ALA A 129 5.99 -22.52 -22.85
CA ALA A 129 5.30 -21.24 -22.90
C ALA A 129 6.24 -20.18 -22.33
N ARG A 130 6.61 -19.21 -23.17
CA ARG A 130 7.47 -18.11 -22.73
C ARG A 130 6.75 -17.43 -21.56
N PRO A 131 7.42 -17.18 -20.43
CA PRO A 131 6.78 -16.51 -19.31
C PRO A 131 6.17 -15.18 -19.77
N ASN A 132 4.86 -15.03 -19.59
CA ASN A 132 4.16 -13.78 -19.86
C ASN A 132 4.49 -12.81 -18.71
N PHE A 133 5.56 -12.03 -18.85
CA PHE A 133 5.86 -10.98 -17.89
C PHE A 133 4.84 -9.85 -18.07
N THR A 134 4.03 -9.58 -17.04
CA THR A 134 3.23 -8.35 -16.98
C THR A 134 4.17 -7.14 -17.06
N LYS A 135 3.67 -5.98 -17.51
CA LYS A 135 4.48 -4.75 -17.61
C LYS A 135 5.20 -4.43 -16.29
N LEU A 136 4.59 -4.77 -15.16
CA LEU A 136 5.20 -4.70 -13.82
C LEU A 136 6.34 -5.71 -13.63
N GLY A 137 6.19 -6.95 -14.09
CA GLY A 137 7.24 -7.99 -13.99
C GLY A 137 8.49 -7.67 -14.81
N MET A 138 8.35 -7.13 -16.04
CA MET A 138 9.51 -6.68 -16.83
C MET A 138 10.25 -5.53 -16.15
N LEU A 139 9.50 -4.68 -15.45
CA LEU A 139 10.00 -3.46 -14.86
C LEU A 139 10.67 -3.74 -13.51
N TYR A 140 10.14 -4.69 -12.73
CA TYR A 140 10.79 -5.28 -11.55
C TYR A 140 12.16 -5.90 -11.91
N LEU A 141 12.20 -6.69 -12.99
CA LEU A 141 13.44 -7.26 -13.51
C LEU A 141 14.44 -6.19 -14.00
N SER A 142 13.96 -5.06 -14.52
CA SER A 142 14.80 -3.97 -15.03
C SER A 142 15.34 -3.03 -13.95
N LEU A 143 14.63 -2.86 -12.84
CA LEU A 143 15.01 -1.90 -11.78
C LEU A 143 15.75 -2.53 -10.62
N GLY A 144 15.75 -3.86 -10.51
CA GLY A 144 16.61 -4.65 -9.62
C GLY A 144 16.45 -4.41 -8.12
N THR A 145 15.65 -3.43 -7.70
CA THR A 145 15.46 -2.99 -6.31
C THR A 145 14.07 -2.39 -6.10
N ASP A 146 13.54 -2.50 -4.89
CA ASP A 146 12.29 -1.85 -4.49
C ASP A 146 12.39 -0.30 -4.58
N ARG A 147 13.61 0.26 -4.42
CA ARG A 147 13.87 1.70 -4.55
C ARG A 147 13.57 2.23 -5.96
N GLY A 148 14.04 1.53 -7.00
CA GLY A 148 13.77 1.92 -8.39
C GLY A 148 12.28 1.85 -8.74
N LEU A 149 11.56 0.91 -8.15
CA LEU A 149 10.12 0.75 -8.34
C LEU A 149 9.32 1.86 -7.66
N ILE A 150 9.67 2.21 -6.42
CA ILE A 150 9.04 3.32 -5.68
C ILE A 150 9.23 4.63 -6.45
N GLN A 151 10.44 4.92 -6.92
CA GLN A 151 10.73 6.14 -7.69
C GLN A 151 9.93 6.20 -9.00
N LEU A 152 9.82 5.09 -9.72
CA LEU A 152 8.99 5.05 -10.92
C LEU A 152 7.51 5.27 -10.60
N MET A 153 7.00 4.66 -9.53
CA MET A 153 5.60 4.83 -9.13
C MET A 153 5.32 6.28 -8.75
N LEU A 154 6.22 6.95 -8.04
CA LEU A 154 6.15 8.38 -7.76
C LEU A 154 6.05 9.20 -9.05
N SER A 155 7.00 9.03 -9.98
CA SER A 155 6.99 9.74 -11.26
C SER A 155 5.71 9.49 -12.07
N GLN A 156 5.20 8.25 -12.08
CA GLN A 156 3.95 7.94 -12.77
C GLN A 156 2.74 8.60 -12.10
N LEU A 157 2.68 8.63 -10.77
CA LEU A 157 1.59 9.29 -10.03
C LEU A 157 1.61 10.80 -10.20
N GLU A 158 2.80 11.42 -10.19
CA GLU A 158 2.99 12.85 -10.48
C GLU A 158 2.53 13.20 -11.89
N PHE A 159 2.93 12.41 -12.89
CA PHE A 159 2.48 12.60 -14.27
C PHE A 159 0.97 12.46 -14.41
N LYS A 160 0.37 11.42 -13.80
CA LYS A 160 -1.09 11.26 -13.78
C LYS A 160 -1.79 12.45 -13.10
N LEU A 161 -1.24 12.93 -11.98
CA LEU A 161 -1.78 14.07 -11.25
C LEU A 161 -1.70 15.37 -12.06
N SER A 162 -0.61 15.60 -12.80
CA SER A 162 -0.47 16.78 -13.65
C SER A 162 -1.44 16.77 -14.83
N VAL A 163 -1.59 15.62 -15.50
CA VAL A 163 -2.58 15.43 -16.58
C VAL A 163 -4.00 15.63 -16.06
N GLU A 164 -4.35 15.04 -14.91
CA GLU A 164 -5.70 15.17 -14.35
C GLU A 164 -6.01 16.62 -13.92
N LYS A 165 -5.02 17.37 -13.40
CA LYS A 165 -5.18 18.81 -13.13
C LYS A 165 -5.47 19.61 -14.40
N GLN A 166 -4.76 19.31 -15.50
CA GLN A 166 -5.03 19.95 -16.79
C GLN A 166 -6.42 19.58 -17.33
N TYR A 167 -6.83 18.32 -17.17
CA TYR A 167 -8.15 17.86 -17.55
C TYR A 167 -9.27 18.60 -16.78
N LYS A 168 -9.14 18.73 -15.46
CA LYS A 168 -10.04 19.53 -14.63
C LYS A 168 -10.10 20.98 -15.10
N ALA A 169 -8.95 21.61 -15.38
CA ALA A 169 -8.89 22.98 -15.87
C ALA A 169 -9.59 23.14 -17.23
N GLY A 170 -9.50 22.13 -18.11
CA GLY A 170 -10.27 22.06 -19.36
C GLY A 170 -11.78 22.01 -19.11
N ILE A 171 -12.24 21.15 -18.20
CA ILE A 171 -13.65 21.06 -17.81
C ILE A 171 -14.15 22.38 -17.22
N GLU A 172 -13.37 23.06 -16.38
CA GLU A 172 -13.74 24.35 -15.83
C GLU A 172 -13.97 25.42 -16.89
N LYS A 173 -13.19 25.40 -17.99
CA LYS A 173 -13.45 26.26 -19.15
C LYS A 173 -14.76 25.88 -19.85
N MET A 174 -15.03 24.59 -20.03
CA MET A 174 -16.29 24.13 -20.62
C MET A 174 -17.51 24.55 -19.79
N VAL A 175 -17.44 24.44 -18.46
CA VAL A 175 -18.50 24.89 -17.56
C VAL A 175 -18.77 26.39 -17.73
N ARG A 176 -17.72 27.21 -17.89
CA ARG A 176 -17.87 28.65 -18.15
C ARG A 176 -18.51 28.94 -19.49
N LEU A 177 -18.08 28.25 -20.56
CA LEU A 177 -18.71 28.40 -21.89
C LEU A 177 -20.21 28.08 -21.86
N TYR A 178 -20.60 26.96 -21.22
CA TYR A 178 -22.02 26.61 -21.08
C TYR A 178 -22.79 27.56 -20.16
N GLN A 179 -22.12 28.21 -19.22
CA GLN A 179 -22.71 29.26 -18.40
C GLN A 179 -23.00 30.52 -19.22
N ASP A 180 -22.07 30.92 -20.10
CA ASP A 180 -22.21 32.09 -20.97
C ASP A 180 -23.27 31.86 -22.06
N GLU A 181 -23.41 30.63 -22.57
CA GLU A 181 -24.44 30.22 -23.53
C GLU A 181 -25.83 29.98 -22.91
N GLY A 182 -25.90 29.79 -21.58
CA GLY A 182 -27.15 29.54 -20.86
C GLY A 182 -27.66 28.10 -20.92
N ASP A 183 -26.89 27.15 -21.46
CA ASP A 183 -27.25 25.73 -21.50
C ASP A 183 -27.07 25.07 -20.12
N ARG A 184 -28.18 24.94 -19.40
CA ARG A 184 -28.22 24.34 -18.06
C ARG A 184 -27.87 22.85 -18.06
N LYS A 185 -28.19 22.11 -19.12
CA LYS A 185 -27.98 20.66 -19.17
C LYS A 185 -26.50 20.34 -19.37
N SER A 186 -25.88 20.98 -20.36
CA SER A 186 -24.45 20.79 -20.65
C SER A 186 -23.57 21.30 -19.51
N ARG A 187 -23.98 22.39 -18.85
CA ARG A 187 -23.33 22.87 -17.62
C ARG A 187 -23.35 21.81 -16.51
N ALA A 188 -24.51 21.19 -16.24
CA ALA A 188 -24.64 20.20 -15.19
C ALA A 188 -23.78 18.96 -15.45
N ASP A 189 -23.71 18.50 -16.70
CA ASP A 189 -22.85 17.36 -17.10
C ASP A 189 -21.35 17.68 -16.92
N ALA A 190 -20.92 18.85 -17.40
CA ALA A 190 -19.55 19.31 -17.23
C ALA A 190 -19.19 19.50 -15.74
N GLU A 191 -20.13 19.97 -14.92
CA GLU A 191 -19.93 20.08 -13.47
C GLU A 191 -19.83 18.70 -12.79
N GLY A 192 -20.59 17.70 -13.24
CA GLY A 192 -20.43 16.30 -12.84
C GLY A 192 -19.02 15.78 -13.11
N ARG A 193 -18.52 15.98 -14.34
CA ARG A 193 -17.14 15.63 -14.72
C ARG A 193 -16.09 16.37 -13.89
N ARG A 194 -16.35 17.63 -13.52
CA ARG A 194 -15.46 18.40 -12.63
C ARG A 194 -15.34 17.74 -11.25
N ILE A 195 -16.45 17.24 -10.70
CA ILE A 195 -16.48 16.59 -9.39
C ILE A 195 -15.71 15.27 -9.44
N GLU A 196 -15.94 14.44 -10.45
CA GLU A 196 -15.21 13.17 -10.64
C GLU A 196 -13.70 13.39 -10.80
N SER A 197 -13.30 14.36 -11.62
CA SER A 197 -11.89 14.73 -11.79
C SER A 197 -11.27 15.21 -10.47
N ASN A 198 -12.02 15.96 -9.66
CA ASN A 198 -11.55 16.40 -8.34
C ASN A 198 -11.35 15.21 -7.37
N GLN A 199 -12.24 14.21 -7.40
CA GLN A 199 -12.07 12.97 -6.62
C GLN A 199 -10.81 12.21 -7.06
N LYS A 200 -10.57 12.07 -8.37
CA LYS A 200 -9.34 11.45 -8.91
C LYS A 200 -8.09 12.18 -8.44
N ILE A 201 -8.08 13.51 -8.47
CA ILE A 201 -6.96 14.32 -7.96
C ILE A 201 -6.69 14.03 -6.48
N GLN A 202 -7.73 13.89 -5.66
CA GLN A 202 -7.56 13.57 -4.24
C GLN A 202 -6.95 12.18 -4.03
N LEU A 203 -7.42 11.17 -4.77
CA LEU A 203 -6.87 9.82 -4.71
C LEU A 203 -5.41 9.78 -5.19
N LEU A 204 -5.10 10.48 -6.28
CA LEU A 204 -3.73 10.58 -6.79
C LEU A 204 -2.80 11.25 -5.79
N LYS A 205 -3.23 12.34 -5.12
CA LYS A 205 -2.46 12.98 -4.05
C LYS A 205 -2.25 12.05 -2.85
N GLN A 206 -3.27 11.29 -2.45
CA GLN A 206 -3.14 10.35 -1.34
C GLN A 206 -2.17 9.21 -1.68
N ALA A 207 -2.25 8.67 -2.90
CA ALA A 207 -1.32 7.65 -3.37
C ALA A 207 0.12 8.19 -3.41
N LEU A 208 0.31 9.37 -3.99
CA LEU A 208 1.61 10.04 -4.07
C LEU A 208 2.23 10.17 -2.66
N LYS A 209 1.47 10.70 -1.70
CA LYS A 209 1.91 10.80 -0.30
C LYS A 209 2.29 9.45 0.32
N ARG A 210 1.50 8.39 0.08
CA ARG A 210 1.81 7.05 0.60
C ARG A 210 3.12 6.49 0.03
N TYR A 211 3.42 6.78 -1.24
CA TYR A 211 4.68 6.37 -1.87
C TYR A 211 5.87 7.27 -1.46
N GLU A 212 5.64 8.55 -1.18
CA GLU A 212 6.66 9.45 -0.59
C GLU A 212 7.04 8.98 0.81
N ASP A 213 6.05 8.68 1.66
CA ASP A 213 6.28 8.20 3.03
C ASP A 213 7.09 6.88 3.02
N LEU A 214 6.83 5.97 2.07
CA LEU A 214 7.59 4.72 1.91
C LEU A 214 9.03 4.94 1.41
N HIS A 215 9.29 6.02 0.67
CA HIS A 215 10.62 6.36 0.18
C HIS A 215 11.54 6.90 1.30
N VAL A 216 10.98 7.63 2.27
CA VAL A 216 11.74 8.28 3.36
C VAL A 216 12.30 7.26 4.38
N ASP A 217 11.61 6.14 4.61
CA ASP A 217 12.06 5.12 5.57
C ASP A 217 13.29 4.32 5.09
N ILE A 218 13.67 4.42 3.80
CA ILE A 218 14.78 3.64 3.22
C ILE A 218 16.11 4.41 3.27
N GLU A 219 16.09 5.76 3.18
CA GLU A 219 17.32 6.57 3.30
C GLU A 219 17.87 6.64 4.74
N SER A 220 17.11 6.23 5.76
CA SER A 220 17.56 6.31 7.16
C SER A 220 18.43 5.12 7.61
N THR A 221 18.79 4.19 6.72
CA THR A 221 19.50 2.95 7.11
C THR A 221 20.81 2.67 6.38
N ASP A 222 21.32 3.57 5.55
CA ASP A 222 22.62 3.41 4.90
C ASP A 222 23.52 4.65 5.10
N ASP A 223 24.10 4.76 6.29
CA ASP A 223 25.42 5.36 6.49
C ASP A 223 26.30 4.44 7.35
N PRO A 224 26.83 3.32 6.81
CA PRO A 224 27.96 2.61 7.39
C PRO A 224 29.28 3.06 6.74
N ASP A 225 29.57 4.36 6.64
CA ASP A 225 30.89 4.86 6.23
C ASP A 225 31.51 5.75 7.32
N GLY A 226 32.01 5.06 8.35
CA GLY A 226 32.88 5.61 9.39
C GLY A 226 33.98 4.63 9.77
N MET A 227 34.52 3.90 8.77
CA MET A 227 35.65 2.98 8.96
C MET A 227 36.97 3.71 8.65
N PHE A 228 37.91 3.59 9.59
CA PHE A 228 39.34 3.92 9.52
C PHE A 228 39.79 5.38 9.76
N SER A 229 40.12 5.66 11.03
CA SER A 229 41.34 6.40 11.34
C SER A 229 42.18 5.59 12.32
N THR A 230 43.05 4.75 11.76
CA THR A 230 44.33 4.38 12.35
C THR A 230 45.22 5.63 12.36
N ASP A 231 45.70 6.09 13.50
CA ASP A 231 47.05 5.73 13.97
C ASP A 231 47.31 6.38 15.35
N ARG A 232 48.14 5.71 16.14
CA ARG A 232 48.56 6.09 17.50
C ARG A 232 49.99 6.64 17.45
#